data_AF-A0A961XSZ4-F1
#
_entry.id   AF-A0A961XSZ4-F1
#
_cell.length_a   1.000
_cell.length_b   1.000
_cell.length_c   1.000
_cell.angle_alpha   90.00
_cell.angle_beta   90.00
_cell.angle_gamma   90.00
#
_symmetry.space_group_name_H-M   'P 1'
#
loop_
_entity.id
_entity.type
_entity.pdbx_description
1 polymer ?
#
loop_
_entity_poly.entity_id
_entity_poly.type
_entity_poly.pdbx_seq_one_letter_code
_entity_poly.pdbx_strand_id
1 'polypeptide(L)'
;MAQYRYSDARLRQTLIVATGLTVMVCFLTWMLLTAASEPHTVIWTSATGFVFFAFMSLATLIRWLRRETVVAILPTGLFDARWQSDPVTWERIREVVLRRMENEIRLDVYLWRGQEPGKVAELHASRERTPDHSIDTTALEGDAAEMAQSIARYAVVRVEA
;
A
#
# COMPACT_ATOMS: atom_id res chain seq x y z
N MET A 1 16.44 12.94 6.82
CA MET A 1 15.04 12.51 7.02
C MET A 1 14.47 12.20 5.65
N ALA A 2 13.96 11.00 5.44
CA ALA A 2 13.34 10.59 4.18
C ALA A 2 11.86 10.32 4.42
N GLN A 3 11.00 10.84 3.54
CA GLN A 3 9.55 10.69 3.62
C GLN A 3 9.08 10.08 2.31
N TYR A 4 8.28 9.02 2.41
CA TYR A 4 7.77 8.27 1.27
C TYR A 4 6.25 8.42 1.23
N ARG A 5 5.75 8.87 0.08
CA ARG A 5 4.32 9.13 -0.18
C ARG A 5 3.75 8.06 -1.10
N TYR A 6 2.46 8.07 -1.40
CA TYR A 6 1.88 7.13 -2.38
C TYR A 6 2.33 7.45 -3.81
N SER A 7 2.68 6.42 -4.59
CA SER A 7 3.14 6.61 -5.98
C SER A 7 2.03 7.09 -6.94
N ASP A 8 2.32 8.16 -7.69
CA ASP A 8 1.45 8.69 -8.74
C ASP A 8 1.19 7.66 -9.86
N ALA A 9 2.14 6.75 -10.11
CA ALA A 9 2.03 5.72 -11.14
C ALA A 9 0.91 4.70 -10.85
N ARG A 10 0.80 4.23 -9.60
CA ARG A 10 -0.22 3.27 -9.19
C ARG A 10 -1.60 3.92 -9.15
N LEU A 11 -1.67 5.19 -8.75
CA LEU A 11 -2.88 6.01 -8.84
C LEU A 11 -3.40 6.08 -10.28
N ARG A 12 -2.52 6.39 -11.25
CA ARG A 12 -2.88 6.40 -12.67
C ARG A 12 -3.38 5.05 -13.14
N GLN A 13 -2.71 3.96 -12.74
CA GLN A 13 -3.15 2.61 -13.10
C GLN A 13 -4.53 2.27 -12.53
N THR A 14 -4.79 2.59 -11.25
CA THR A 14 -6.11 2.39 -10.63
C THR A 14 -7.18 3.24 -11.30
N LEU A 15 -6.87 4.49 -11.66
CA LEU A 15 -7.79 5.36 -12.41
C LEU A 15 -8.10 4.83 -13.81
N ILE A 16 -7.10 4.29 -14.53
CA ILE A 16 -7.30 3.66 -15.84
C ILE A 16 -8.21 2.44 -15.71
N VAL A 17 -7.96 1.57 -14.73
CA VAL A 17 -8.79 0.38 -14.49
C VAL A 17 -10.22 0.78 -14.11
N ALA A 18 -10.38 1.76 -13.22
CA ALA A 18 -11.70 2.28 -12.82
C ALA A 18 -12.46 2.89 -14.01
N THR A 19 -11.76 3.61 -14.89
CA THR A 19 -12.34 4.16 -16.12
C THR A 19 -12.79 3.04 -17.06
N GLY A 20 -11.96 2.02 -17.27
CA GLY A 20 -12.29 0.86 -18.11
C GLY A 20 -13.51 0.10 -17.60
N LEU A 21 -13.57 -0.18 -16.29
CA LEU A 21 -14.73 -0.81 -15.66
C LEU A 21 -15.99 0.05 -15.78
N THR A 22 -15.87 1.36 -15.62
CA THR A 22 -17.00 2.29 -15.77
C THR A 22 -17.54 2.25 -17.19
N VAL A 23 -16.68 2.29 -18.21
CA VAL A 23 -17.10 2.18 -19.62
C VAL A 23 -17.83 0.86 -19.87
N MET A 24 -17.32 -0.24 -19.31
CA MET A 24 -17.95 -1.56 -19.44
C MET A 24 -19.35 -1.59 -18.79
N VAL A 25 -19.49 -1.04 -17.58
CA VAL A 25 -20.78 -0.96 -16.87
C VAL A 25 -21.76 -0.04 -17.60
N CYS A 26 -21.31 1.11 -18.11
CA CYS A 26 -22.12 1.97 -18.97
C CYS A 26 -22.62 1.21 -20.20
N PHE A 27 -21.73 0.48 -20.89
CA PHE A 27 -22.10 -0.27 -22.08
C PHE A 27 -23.14 -1.37 -21.77
N LEU A 28 -22.94 -2.14 -20.70
CA LEU A 28 -23.90 -3.15 -20.24
C LEU A 28 -25.25 -2.54 -19.89
N THR A 29 -25.25 -1.43 -19.15
CA THR A 29 -26.47 -0.73 -18.73
C THR A 29 -27.23 -0.18 -19.94
N TRP A 30 -26.50 0.41 -20.90
CA TRP A 30 -27.07 0.90 -22.15
C TRP A 30 -27.70 -0.22 -22.97
N MET A 31 -27.00 -1.35 -23.12
CA MET A 31 -27.48 -2.50 -23.89
C MET A 31 -28.76 -3.08 -23.27
N LEU A 32 -28.81 -3.18 -21.94
CA LEU A 32 -29.93 -3.75 -21.20
C LEU A 32 -31.18 -2.86 -21.25
N LEU A 33 -31.02 -1.55 -21.11
CA LEU A 33 -32.10 -0.57 -21.23
C LEU A 33 -32.61 -0.42 -22.67
N THR A 34 -31.72 -0.49 -23.66
CA THR A 34 -32.10 -0.50 -25.07
C THR A 34 -32.91 -1.75 -25.41
N ALA A 35 -32.51 -2.91 -24.89
CA ALA A 35 -33.27 -4.15 -25.05
C ALA A 35 -34.65 -4.10 -24.36
N ALA A 36 -34.76 -3.37 -23.24
CA ALA A 36 -36.01 -3.14 -22.53
C ALA A 36 -36.92 -2.06 -23.17
N SER A 37 -36.51 -1.45 -24.28
CA SER A 37 -37.25 -0.39 -24.98
C SER A 37 -37.50 0.88 -24.15
N GLU A 38 -36.63 1.18 -23.18
CA GLU A 38 -36.79 2.32 -22.27
C GLU A 38 -36.50 3.67 -22.99
N PRO A 39 -37.45 4.63 -23.02
CA PRO A 39 -37.31 5.90 -23.74
C PRO A 39 -36.20 6.80 -23.19
N HIS A 40 -35.78 6.60 -21.94
CA HIS A 40 -34.76 7.41 -21.27
C HIS A 40 -33.43 6.68 -21.03
N THR A 41 -33.12 5.70 -21.89
CA THR A 41 -31.91 4.87 -21.80
C THR A 41 -30.63 5.68 -21.57
N VAL A 42 -30.42 6.77 -22.30
CA VAL A 42 -29.21 7.60 -22.21
C VAL A 42 -29.03 8.21 -20.81
N ILE A 43 -30.10 8.74 -20.22
CA ILE A 43 -30.04 9.43 -18.92
C ILE A 43 -29.68 8.43 -17.81
N TRP A 44 -30.34 7.27 -17.81
CA TRP A 44 -30.10 6.23 -16.80
C TRP A 44 -28.71 5.60 -16.92
N THR A 45 -28.22 5.38 -18.14
CA THR A 45 -26.85 4.90 -18.34
C THR A 45 -25.83 5.92 -17.83
N SER A 46 -25.99 7.21 -18.18
CA SER A 46 -25.05 8.25 -17.73
C SER A 46 -25.07 8.42 -16.21
N ALA A 47 -26.24 8.38 -15.57
CA ALA A 47 -26.37 8.44 -14.12
C ALA A 47 -25.68 7.24 -13.44
N THR A 48 -25.89 6.03 -13.96
CA THR A 48 -25.30 4.79 -13.42
C THR A 48 -23.78 4.80 -13.55
N GLY A 49 -23.27 5.20 -14.72
CA GLY A 49 -21.83 5.36 -14.95
C GLY A 49 -21.20 6.40 -14.03
N PHE A 50 -21.85 7.55 -13.85
CA PHE A 50 -21.36 8.60 -12.96
C PHE A 50 -21.30 8.13 -11.50
N VAL A 51 -22.36 7.50 -10.99
CA VAL A 51 -22.40 6.99 -9.62
C VAL A 51 -21.34 5.91 -9.42
N PHE A 52 -21.20 4.98 -10.37
CA PHE A 52 -20.20 3.91 -10.29
C PHE A 52 -18.77 4.45 -10.31
N PHE A 53 -18.48 5.36 -11.25
CA PHE A 53 -17.17 6.00 -11.34
C PHE A 53 -16.85 6.80 -10.09
N ALA A 54 -17.80 7.62 -9.62
CA ALA A 54 -17.64 8.40 -8.41
C ALA A 54 -17.34 7.49 -7.22
N PHE A 55 -18.07 6.40 -7.03
CA PHE A 55 -17.83 5.47 -5.94
C PHE A 55 -16.43 4.82 -6.00
N MET A 56 -16.01 4.34 -7.16
CA MET A 56 -14.70 3.69 -7.35
C MET A 56 -13.53 4.67 -7.26
N SER A 57 -13.69 5.88 -7.78
CA SER A 57 -12.63 6.90 -7.83
C SER A 57 -12.51 7.70 -6.53
N LEU A 58 -13.59 7.87 -5.76
CA LEU A 58 -13.62 8.72 -4.57
C LEU A 58 -12.66 8.24 -3.48
N ALA A 59 -12.60 6.94 -3.19
CA ALA A 59 -11.67 6.40 -2.20
C ALA A 59 -10.20 6.65 -2.59
N THR A 60 -9.90 6.51 -3.88
CA THR A 60 -8.56 6.73 -4.45
C THR A 60 -8.20 8.22 -4.46
N LEU A 61 -9.16 9.06 -4.83
CA LEU A 61 -9.03 10.52 -4.88
C LEU A 61 -8.85 11.13 -3.48
N ILE A 62 -9.59 10.65 -2.48
CA ILE A 62 -9.43 11.07 -1.08
C ILE A 62 -8.03 10.73 -0.56
N ARG A 63 -7.54 9.51 -0.81
CA ARG A 63 -6.18 9.09 -0.41
C ARG A 63 -5.10 9.97 -1.04
N TRP A 64 -5.26 10.33 -2.31
CA TRP A 64 -4.33 11.21 -3.01
C TRP A 64 -4.39 12.67 -2.53
N LEU A 65 -5.59 13.23 -2.37
CA LEU A 65 -5.79 14.61 -1.91
C LEU A 65 -5.19 14.85 -0.52
N ARG A 66 -5.24 13.84 0.35
CA ARG A 66 -4.69 13.96 1.70
C ARG A 66 -3.16 14.01 1.75
N ARG A 67 -2.44 13.69 0.64
CA ARG A 67 -0.97 13.65 0.56
C ARG A 67 -0.33 13.05 1.83
N GLU A 68 -0.99 12.06 2.43
CA GLU A 68 -0.60 11.53 3.73
C GLU A 68 0.78 10.88 3.56
N THR A 69 1.74 11.33 4.38
CA THR A 69 3.04 10.68 4.48
C THR A 69 2.79 9.30 5.06
N VAL A 70 2.90 8.28 4.22
CA VAL A 70 2.56 6.91 4.61
C VAL A 70 3.70 6.34 5.44
N VAL A 71 4.93 6.56 5.00
CA VAL A 71 6.13 6.06 5.69
C VAL A 71 7.14 7.18 5.83
N ALA A 72 7.64 7.39 7.03
CA ALA A 72 8.72 8.33 7.29
C ALA A 72 9.86 7.63 8.05
N ILE A 73 11.07 7.82 7.55
CA ILE A 73 12.30 7.36 8.20
C ILE A 73 12.85 8.55 9.00
N LEU A 74 12.70 8.48 10.32
CA LEU A 74 13.20 9.47 11.26
C LEU A 74 14.49 8.96 11.95
N PRO A 75 15.37 9.85 12.42
CA PRO A 75 16.51 9.45 13.25
C PRO A 75 16.09 8.72 14.52
N THR A 76 14.90 9.02 15.04
CA THR A 76 14.33 8.40 16.25
C THR A 76 13.68 7.05 16.00
N GLY A 77 13.29 6.74 14.75
CA GLY A 77 12.57 5.51 14.43
C GLY A 77 11.93 5.49 13.05
N LEU A 78 11.20 4.41 12.79
CA LEU A 78 10.37 4.24 11.59
C LEU A 78 8.93 4.59 11.92
N PHE A 79 8.35 5.53 11.17
CA PHE A 79 6.94 5.89 11.27
C PHE A 79 6.19 5.32 10.05
N ASP A 80 5.07 4.65 10.31
CA ASP A 80 4.10 4.27 9.29
C ASP A 80 2.69 4.68 9.76
N ALA A 81 2.08 5.59 9.02
CA ALA A 81 0.75 6.13 9.31
C ALA A 81 -0.37 5.07 9.27
N ARG A 82 -0.12 3.91 8.63
CA ARG A 82 -1.07 2.79 8.60
C ARG A 82 -1.03 1.95 9.87
N TRP A 83 0.06 2.01 10.62
CA TRP A 83 0.30 1.13 11.77
C TRP A 83 -0.01 1.83 13.08
N GLN A 84 0.62 2.97 13.34
CA GLN A 84 0.47 3.73 14.58
C GLN A 84 0.75 5.23 14.34
N SER A 85 0.18 6.07 15.20
CA SER A 85 0.47 7.51 15.22
C SER A 85 1.86 7.84 15.76
N ASP A 86 2.51 6.90 16.45
CA ASP A 86 3.83 7.06 17.05
C ASP A 86 4.92 6.29 16.29
N PRO A 87 6.13 6.85 16.16
CA PRO A 87 7.25 6.18 15.49
C PRO A 87 7.76 4.99 16.30
N VAL A 88 8.03 3.87 15.62
CA VAL A 88 8.70 2.70 16.19
C VAL A 88 10.19 2.98 16.31
N THR A 89 10.71 3.00 17.54
CA THR A 89 12.13 3.28 17.78
C THR A 89 13.05 2.18 17.23
N TRP A 90 14.24 2.58 16.78
CA TRP A 90 15.23 1.64 16.21
C TRP A 90 15.63 0.52 17.18
N GLU A 91 15.64 0.81 18.48
CA GLU A 91 15.95 -0.17 19.54
C GLU A 91 14.95 -1.33 19.61
N ARG A 92 13.69 -1.09 19.21
CA ARG A 92 12.65 -2.12 19.15
C ARG A 92 12.71 -2.95 17.88
N ILE A 93 13.41 -2.48 16.86
CA ILE A 93 13.52 -3.14 15.56
C ILE A 93 14.68 -4.14 15.63
N ARG A 94 14.36 -5.41 15.44
CA ARG A 94 15.34 -6.50 15.41
C ARG A 94 16.04 -6.58 14.07
N GLU A 95 15.25 -6.61 13.00
CA GLU A 95 15.73 -6.76 11.64
C GLU A 95 14.72 -6.14 10.67
N VAL A 96 15.26 -5.60 9.59
CA VAL A 96 14.49 -5.13 8.44
C VAL A 96 14.92 -5.95 7.25
N VAL A 97 13.96 -6.62 6.61
CA VAL A 97 14.18 -7.50 5.47
C VAL A 97 13.51 -6.88 4.26
N LEU A 98 14.28 -6.63 3.20
CA LEU A 98 13.71 -6.31 1.90
C LEU A 98 13.46 -7.63 1.17
N ARG A 99 12.19 -8.00 0.99
CA ARG A 99 11.79 -9.23 0.30
C ARG A 99 11.23 -8.88 -1.08
N ARG A 100 11.78 -9.52 -2.11
CA ARG A 100 11.23 -9.46 -3.46
C ARG A 100 10.22 -10.60 -3.65
N MET A 101 8.99 -10.25 -4.02
CA MET A 101 8.00 -11.18 -4.56
C MET A 101 7.82 -10.92 -6.07
N GLU A 102 7.18 -11.86 -6.78
CA GLU A 102 7.14 -11.92 -8.25
C GLU A 102 6.91 -10.57 -8.96
N ASN A 103 6.04 -9.70 -8.41
CA ASN A 103 5.78 -8.35 -8.95
C ASN A 103 5.84 -7.23 -7.89
N GLU A 104 6.23 -7.52 -6.65
CA GLU A 104 6.18 -6.56 -5.54
C GLU A 104 7.44 -6.64 -4.68
N ILE A 105 7.99 -5.49 -4.28
CA ILE A 105 9.04 -5.43 -3.26
C ILE A 105 8.39 -5.02 -1.95
N ARG A 106 8.59 -5.83 -0.90
CA ARG A 106 8.08 -5.55 0.44
C ARG A 106 9.23 -5.32 1.41
N LEU A 107 9.02 -4.37 2.31
CA LEU A 107 9.89 -4.13 3.44
C LEU A 107 9.23 -4.75 4.68
N ASP A 108 9.77 -5.87 5.12
CA ASP A 108 9.33 -6.61 6.28
C ASP A 108 10.13 -6.17 7.51
N VAL A 109 9.44 -5.69 8.53
CA VAL A 109 10.02 -5.21 9.79
C VAL A 109 9.67 -6.19 10.90
N TYR A 110 10.70 -6.69 11.57
CA TYR A 110 10.59 -7.61 12.69
C TYR A 110 10.96 -6.90 13.98
N LEU A 111 10.10 -7.00 14.98
CA LEU A 111 10.33 -6.36 16.27
C LEU A 111 10.88 -7.35 17.29
N TRP A 112 11.63 -6.85 18.26
CA TRP A 112 11.89 -7.59 19.49
C TRP A 112 10.57 -7.72 20.25
N ARG A 113 9.88 -8.86 20.14
CA ARG A 113 8.76 -9.15 21.06
C ARG A 113 9.31 -9.26 22.47
N GLY A 114 8.53 -8.71 23.41
CA GLY A 114 8.82 -8.58 24.84
C GLY A 114 9.86 -9.56 25.36
N GLN A 115 10.91 -9.00 25.92
CA GLN A 115 12.03 -9.65 26.58
C GLN A 115 11.53 -10.54 27.74
N GLU A 116 11.01 -11.74 27.45
CA GLU A 116 10.85 -12.80 28.43
C GLU A 116 12.13 -13.67 28.42
N PRO A 117 12.93 -13.65 29.50
CA PRO A 117 14.29 -14.20 29.55
C PRO A 117 14.33 -15.74 29.67
N GLY A 118 13.44 -16.45 28.96
CA GLY A 118 13.34 -17.91 29.00
C GLY A 118 12.92 -18.58 27.69
N LYS A 119 12.44 -17.84 26.69
CA LYS A 119 12.00 -18.39 25.38
C LYS A 119 12.88 -17.97 24.20
N VAL A 120 14.07 -17.45 24.48
CA VAL A 120 14.98 -16.94 23.45
C VAL A 120 15.53 -18.09 22.59
N ALA A 121 15.76 -19.28 23.14
CA ALA A 121 16.43 -20.37 22.43
C ALA A 121 15.57 -21.12 21.39
N GLU A 122 14.24 -21.23 21.57
CA GLU A 122 13.38 -22.03 20.67
C GLU A 122 12.91 -21.25 19.42
N LEU A 123 12.91 -19.91 19.46
CA LEU A 123 12.46 -19.06 18.35
C LEU A 123 13.55 -18.73 17.32
N HIS A 124 14.79 -19.15 17.55
CA HIS A 124 15.90 -18.94 16.60
C HIS A 124 15.90 -19.93 15.42
N ALA A 125 15.06 -20.97 15.42
CA ALA A 125 15.10 -22.07 14.44
C ALA A 125 14.04 -22.02 13.33
N SER A 126 13.01 -21.16 13.42
CA SER A 126 12.00 -21.07 12.36
C SER A 126 12.33 -19.96 11.36
N ARG A 127 12.81 -20.39 10.18
CA ARG A 127 12.96 -19.58 8.96
C ARG A 127 11.64 -18.95 8.47
N GLU A 128 10.51 -19.41 8.99
CA GLU A 128 9.15 -18.93 8.67
C GLU A 128 8.60 -18.03 9.77
N ARG A 129 9.28 -16.92 10.07
CA ARG A 129 8.70 -15.92 10.98
C ARG A 129 7.85 -14.96 10.15
N THR A 130 6.56 -14.91 10.44
CA THR A 130 5.64 -13.89 9.91
C THR A 130 6.17 -12.52 10.37
N PRO A 131 6.36 -11.56 9.45
CA PRO A 131 6.79 -10.22 9.83
C PRO A 131 5.77 -9.58 10.76
N ASP A 132 6.24 -8.89 11.80
CA ASP A 132 5.35 -8.11 12.67
C ASP A 132 4.72 -6.96 11.86
N HIS A 133 5.47 -6.42 10.89
CA HIS A 133 4.96 -5.43 9.96
C HIS A 133 5.51 -5.61 8.53
N SER A 134 4.67 -5.40 7.51
CA SER A 134 5.06 -5.49 6.09
C SER A 134 4.60 -4.25 5.33
N ILE A 135 5.55 -3.52 4.73
CA ILE A 135 5.30 -2.33 3.91
C ILE A 135 5.46 -2.73 2.44
N ASP A 136 4.41 -2.55 1.65
CA ASP A 136 4.52 -2.63 0.21
C ASP A 136 5.20 -1.37 -0.34
N THR A 137 6.46 -1.52 -0.77
CA THR A 137 7.28 -0.41 -1.28
C THR A 137 6.86 0.01 -2.69
N THR A 138 6.19 -0.85 -3.45
CA THR A 138 5.66 -0.49 -4.79
C THR A 138 4.49 0.49 -4.71
N ALA A 139 3.84 0.57 -3.55
CA ALA A 139 2.80 1.56 -3.27
C ALA A 139 3.38 2.96 -3.00
N LEU A 140 4.70 3.10 -2.85
CA LEU A 140 5.35 4.32 -2.36
C LEU A 140 6.14 5.05 -3.47
N GLU A 141 6.26 6.38 -3.36
CA GLU A 141 7.15 7.23 -4.15
C GLU A 141 8.58 7.05 -3.66
N GLY A 142 9.41 6.40 -4.47
CA GLY A 142 10.82 6.14 -4.19
C GLY A 142 11.17 4.70 -4.55
N ASP A 143 12.43 4.46 -4.94
CA ASP A 143 12.88 3.10 -5.18
C ASP A 143 13.01 2.36 -3.84
N ALA A 144 12.64 1.08 -3.81
CA ALA A 144 12.79 0.22 -2.65
C ALA A 144 14.26 0.16 -2.18
N ALA A 145 15.19 0.29 -3.14
CA ALA A 145 16.62 0.42 -2.86
C ALA A 145 16.98 1.73 -2.13
N GLU A 146 16.34 2.85 -2.47
CA GLU A 146 16.56 4.14 -1.78
C GLU A 146 15.99 4.11 -0.36
N MET A 147 14.83 3.47 -0.16
CA MET A 147 14.29 3.18 1.17
C MET A 147 15.27 2.35 2.00
N ALA A 148 15.75 1.24 1.44
CA ALA A 148 16.71 0.36 2.12
C ALA A 148 18.00 1.11 2.50
N GLN A 149 18.55 1.94 1.61
CA GLN A 149 19.72 2.77 1.92
C GLN A 149 19.46 3.79 3.01
N SER A 150 18.27 4.38 3.05
CA SER A 150 17.90 5.35 4.08
C SER A 150 17.74 4.69 5.45
N ILE A 151 17.22 3.46 5.51
CA ILE A 151 17.15 2.64 6.74
C ILE A 151 18.54 2.14 7.15
N ALA A 152 19.38 1.76 6.18
CA ALA A 152 20.75 1.26 6.42
C ALA A 152 21.64 2.26 7.17
N ARG A 153 21.29 3.55 7.18
CA ARG A 153 21.98 4.58 7.98
C ARG A 153 21.72 4.46 9.49
N TYR A 154 20.67 3.76 9.89
CA TYR A 154 20.20 3.70 11.28
C TYR A 154 20.01 2.25 11.78
N ALA A 155 19.76 1.28 10.90
CA ALA A 155 19.57 -0.12 11.24
C ALA A 155 20.17 -1.06 10.18
N VAL A 156 20.48 -2.30 10.56
CA VAL A 156 20.98 -3.32 9.62
C VAL A 156 19.83 -3.84 8.76
N VAL A 157 19.95 -3.66 7.43
CA VAL A 157 18.97 -4.16 6.45
C VAL A 157 19.51 -5.45 5.81
N ARG A 158 18.70 -6.51 5.82
CA ARG A 158 18.96 -7.74 5.06
C ARG A 158 18.18 -7.70 3.75
N VAL A 159 18.83 -8.07 2.65
CA VAL A 159 18.20 -8.16 1.34
C VAL A 159 18.00 -9.64 1.02
N GLU A 160 16.74 -10.08 0.92
CA GLU A 160 16.37 -11.41 0.44
C GLU A 160 15.92 -11.28 -1.02
N ALA A 161 16.70 -11.91 -1.91
CA ALA A 161 16.50 -11.90 -3.36
C ALA A 161 15.52 -12.98 -3.83
#